data_AF-A0A9W9Q118-F1
#
_entry.id   AF-A0A9W9Q118-F1
#
_cell.length_a   1.000
_cell.length_b   1.000
_cell.length_c   1.000
_cell.angle_alpha   90.00
_cell.angle_beta   90.00
_cell.angle_gamma   90.00
#
_symmetry.space_group_name_H-M   'P 1'
#
loop_
_entity.id
_entity.type
_entity.pdbx_description
1 polymer ?
#
loop_
_entity_poly.entity_id
_entity_poly.type
_entity_poly.pdbx_seq_one_letter_code
_entity_poly.pdbx_strand_id
1 'polypeptide(L)'
;MVAAALVVSLLGALTSTQLMSQARNARTFPSVFIWTVLGCLTFGFCGVWCLHFLGMLSCEFDVAIGLNPFLTILSAVLAVFFTFGALSTHLVQKYQRRLVQKHFDVEGPVTAVDHHLGPELGRRESLERPLRSSLELSWSRTRTNLAAFTTDNGPSEWTGDGDIHDGTTSTGASDELERPLLDSIHSYGLHSNNISSTAVPQSRSLLHNTPHETGTMRTSRQRKNIISACSAPTLNTLLITANVLLNGLTFANVVKGFVWSIALTNMHFMGVKAMDIPGGFVSLDPLRVMLCALISWSVCCVGVILMAGMEVNLKQQVVFSVVAATGVAAVHFSGMHACSFWSTEAPASSTSYPIELPVTIASVALLTCLASTGLLAHSATVTRDKLTDVLYTRRRLWAAITQKENAESAAAAKGQFIASASHEIRTPLHQLQGYADLLAQSELSEEDRRLLHAIQLATRSLAMS
;
A
#
# COMPACT_ATOMS: atom_id res chain seq x y z
N MET A 1 6.18 40.76 6.91
CA MET A 1 5.52 39.73 7.75
C MET A 1 4.66 38.76 6.95
N VAL A 2 3.81 39.23 6.03
CA VAL A 2 2.95 38.36 5.17
C VAL A 2 3.71 37.20 4.53
N ALA A 3 4.85 37.47 3.87
CA ALA A 3 5.66 36.42 3.24
C ALA A 3 6.12 35.35 4.24
N ALA A 4 6.53 35.75 5.44
CA ALA A 4 6.93 34.82 6.50
C ALA A 4 5.74 33.96 6.97
N ALA A 5 4.55 34.56 7.12
CA ALA A 5 3.33 33.84 7.47
C ALA A 5 2.98 32.77 6.42
N LEU A 6 3.07 33.11 5.13
CA LEU A 6 2.84 32.17 4.02
C LEU A 6 3.87 31.04 4.00
N VAL A 7 5.14 31.33 4.25
CA VAL A 7 6.21 30.32 4.34
C VAL A 7 5.96 29.36 5.50
N VAL A 8 5.64 29.88 6.70
CA VAL A 8 5.33 29.05 7.87
C VAL A 8 4.11 28.17 7.61
N SER A 9 3.06 28.72 6.98
CA SER A 9 1.87 27.95 6.61
C SER A 9 2.18 26.84 5.62
N LEU A 10 2.97 27.14 4.58
CA LEU A 10 3.40 26.16 3.57
C LEU A 10 4.25 25.05 4.19
N LEU A 11 5.20 25.40 5.06
CA LEU A 11 5.99 24.42 5.81
C LEU A 11 5.09 23.53 6.65
N GLY A 12 4.17 24.10 7.44
CA GLY A 12 3.21 23.37 8.25
C GLY A 12 2.37 22.39 7.41
N ALA A 13 1.88 22.84 6.25
CA ALA A 13 1.12 22.00 5.31
C ALA A 13 1.97 20.85 4.72
N LEU A 14 3.20 21.12 4.30
CA LEU A 14 4.13 20.11 3.79
C LEU A 14 4.45 19.04 4.85
N THR A 15 4.82 19.48 6.05
CA THR A 15 5.15 18.58 7.16
C THR A 15 3.95 17.75 7.59
N SER A 16 2.75 18.36 7.67
CA SER A 16 1.53 17.63 7.99
C SER A 16 1.21 16.56 6.94
N THR A 17 1.39 16.90 5.65
CA THR A 17 1.14 15.95 4.56
C THR A 17 2.05 14.73 4.64
N GLN A 18 3.33 14.93 4.99
CA GLN A 18 4.29 13.85 5.21
C GLN A 18 3.91 12.99 6.43
N LEU A 19 3.51 13.61 7.55
CA LEU A 19 3.00 12.91 8.75
C LEU A 19 1.76 12.07 8.40
N MET A 20 0.86 12.61 7.59
CA MET A 20 -0.36 11.92 7.19
C MET A 20 -0.08 10.76 6.23
N SER A 21 0.91 10.91 5.35
CA SER A 21 1.41 9.81 4.51
C SER A 21 1.96 8.67 5.39
N GLN A 22 2.71 9.02 6.45
CA GLN A 22 3.22 8.04 7.41
C GLN A 22 2.09 7.36 8.21
N ALA A 23 1.08 8.12 8.63
CA ALA A 23 -0.11 7.59 9.31
C ALA A 23 -0.84 6.53 8.46
N ARG A 24 -0.94 6.72 7.14
CA ARG A 24 -1.58 5.76 6.21
C ARG A 24 -0.78 4.46 6.04
N ASN A 25 0.54 4.55 6.13
CA ASN A 25 1.46 3.42 5.97
C ASN A 25 1.69 2.65 7.27
N ALA A 26 1.32 3.23 8.42
CA ALA A 26 1.35 2.54 9.70
C ALA A 26 0.42 1.31 9.70
N ARG A 27 0.90 0.22 10.32
CA ARG A 27 0.17 -1.07 10.39
C ARG A 27 -0.63 -1.24 11.67
N THR A 28 -0.29 -0.51 12.73
CA THR A 28 -0.88 -0.63 14.06
C THR A 28 -1.76 0.58 14.35
N PHE A 29 -2.91 0.34 15.01
CA PHE A 29 -3.84 1.42 15.36
C PHE A 29 -3.20 2.55 16.18
N PRO A 30 -2.40 2.27 17.24
CA PRO A 30 -1.75 3.34 18.01
C PRO A 30 -0.82 4.21 17.15
N SER A 31 -0.08 3.61 16.21
CA SER A 31 0.79 4.37 15.33
C SER A 31 -0.01 5.23 14.34
N VAL A 32 -1.10 4.72 13.76
CA VAL A 32 -2.00 5.51 12.92
C VAL A 32 -2.52 6.72 13.71
N PHE A 33 -2.97 6.50 14.94
CA PHE A 33 -3.48 7.56 15.81
C PHE A 33 -2.41 8.63 16.12
N ILE A 34 -1.21 8.23 16.57
CA ILE A 34 -0.12 9.15 16.90
C ILE A 34 0.27 10.02 15.70
N TRP A 35 0.48 9.41 14.53
CA TRP A 35 0.85 10.15 13.31
C TRP A 35 -0.26 11.08 12.84
N THR A 36 -1.53 10.69 13.03
CA THR A 36 -2.68 11.55 12.73
C THR A 36 -2.71 12.75 13.66
N VAL A 37 -2.57 12.56 14.97
CA VAL A 37 -2.55 13.63 15.96
C VAL A 37 -1.40 14.61 15.67
N LEU A 38 -0.19 14.10 15.43
CA LEU A 38 0.96 14.92 15.04
C LEU A 38 0.65 15.72 13.77
N GLY A 39 0.13 15.08 12.73
CA GLY A 39 -0.21 15.76 11.48
C GLY A 39 -1.27 16.85 11.65
N CYS A 40 -2.27 16.62 12.50
CA CYS A 40 -3.32 17.60 12.78
C CYS A 40 -2.82 18.76 13.64
N LEU A 41 -1.93 18.50 14.60
CA LEU A 41 -1.26 19.52 15.38
C LEU A 41 -0.42 20.40 14.45
N THR A 42 0.41 19.83 13.60
CA THR A 42 1.25 20.60 12.68
C THR A 42 0.41 21.41 11.67
N PHE A 43 -0.66 20.84 11.10
CA PHE A 43 -1.52 21.59 10.18
C PHE A 43 -2.36 22.66 10.88
N GLY A 44 -3.06 22.31 11.95
CA GLY A 44 -3.96 23.22 12.67
C GLY A 44 -3.20 24.35 13.36
N PHE A 45 -2.08 24.03 14.02
CA PHE A 45 -1.26 25.02 14.70
C PHE A 45 -0.34 25.79 13.74
N CYS A 46 0.58 25.12 13.03
CA CYS A 46 1.56 25.82 12.17
C CYS A 46 0.94 26.29 10.85
N GLY A 47 0.09 25.47 10.23
CA GLY A 47 -0.54 25.76 8.94
C GLY A 47 -1.61 26.84 9.02
N VAL A 48 -2.57 26.68 9.93
CA VAL A 48 -3.77 27.53 10.03
C VAL A 48 -3.60 28.65 11.05
N TRP A 49 -3.33 28.30 12.31
CA TRP A 49 -3.31 29.27 13.41
C TRP A 49 -2.16 30.30 13.27
N CYS A 50 -0.93 29.84 13.01
CA CYS A 50 0.20 30.74 12.80
C CYS A 50 0.02 31.65 11.58
N LEU A 51 -0.57 31.16 10.48
CA LEU A 51 -0.84 32.00 9.31
C LEU A 51 -1.77 33.16 9.67
N HIS A 52 -2.84 32.88 10.42
CA HIS A 52 -3.80 33.89 10.80
C HIS A 52 -3.18 34.95 11.72
N PHE A 53 -2.49 34.55 12.80
CA PHE A 53 -1.90 35.52 13.73
C PHE A 53 -0.73 36.29 13.11
N LEU A 54 0.19 35.63 12.40
CA LEU A 54 1.27 36.33 11.68
C LEU A 54 0.74 37.21 10.54
N GLY A 55 -0.41 36.85 9.97
CA GLY A 55 -1.15 37.67 9.01
C GLY A 55 -1.78 38.90 9.65
N MET A 56 -2.45 38.77 10.79
CA MET A 56 -3.00 39.92 11.55
C MET A 56 -1.89 40.87 12.01
N LEU A 57 -0.75 40.33 12.46
CA LEU A 57 0.44 41.10 12.83
C LEU A 57 1.06 41.88 11.66
N SER A 58 0.65 41.61 10.42
CA SER A 58 1.04 42.41 9.26
C SER A 58 0.13 43.62 9.01
N CYS A 59 -1.01 43.70 9.69
CA CYS A 59 -1.87 44.88 9.68
C CYS A 59 -1.30 45.91 10.66
N GLU A 60 -1.05 47.12 10.16
CA GLU A 60 -0.65 48.25 10.98
C GLU A 60 -1.92 48.92 11.53
N PHE A 61 -1.95 49.13 12.85
CA PHE A 61 -3.04 49.80 13.54
C PHE A 61 -2.51 51.02 14.29
N ASP A 62 -3.29 52.10 14.26
CA ASP A 62 -2.96 53.37 14.91
C ASP A 62 -3.12 53.34 16.45
N VAL A 63 -3.56 52.21 17.00
CA VAL A 63 -3.84 51.99 18.42
C VAL A 63 -3.12 50.73 18.89
N ALA A 64 -2.69 50.72 20.16
CA ALA A 64 -2.08 49.54 20.78
C ALA A 64 -3.14 48.43 20.97
N ILE A 65 -3.00 47.32 20.24
CA ILE A 65 -3.92 46.17 20.31
C ILE A 65 -3.37 45.11 21.27
N GLY A 66 -4.20 44.70 22.23
CA GLY A 66 -3.93 43.57 23.11
C GLY A 66 -4.40 42.24 22.52
N LEU A 67 -3.89 41.13 23.07
CA LEU A 67 -4.41 39.79 22.76
C LEU A 67 -4.90 39.12 24.04
N ASN A 68 -6.15 38.66 24.03
CA ASN A 68 -6.67 37.86 25.12
C ASN A 68 -6.05 36.44 25.04
N PRO A 69 -5.27 36.00 26.04
CA PRO A 69 -4.54 34.73 25.98
C PRO A 69 -5.49 33.52 25.94
N PHE A 70 -6.64 33.60 26.63
CA PHE A 70 -7.61 32.50 26.66
C PHE A 70 -8.26 32.28 25.30
N LEU A 71 -8.77 33.34 24.65
CA LEU A 71 -9.37 33.21 23.31
C LEU A 71 -8.34 32.81 22.26
N THR A 72 -7.10 33.29 22.41
CA THR A 72 -5.98 32.94 21.52
C THR A 72 -5.67 31.44 21.59
N ILE A 73 -5.53 30.87 22.79
CA ILE A 73 -5.32 29.43 22.98
C ILE A 73 -6.54 28.63 22.52
N LEU A 74 -7.75 29.08 22.84
CA LEU A 74 -8.98 28.42 22.44
C LEU A 74 -9.10 28.33 20.90
N SER A 75 -8.74 29.39 20.17
CA SER A 75 -8.73 29.39 18.71
C SER A 75 -7.77 28.33 18.13
N ALA A 76 -6.59 28.14 18.75
CA ALA A 76 -5.63 27.11 18.36
C ALA A 76 -6.17 25.69 18.61
N VAL A 77 -6.77 25.46 19.78
CA VAL A 77 -7.34 24.16 20.16
C VAL A 77 -8.48 23.78 19.23
N LEU A 78 -9.38 24.72 18.92
CA LEU A 78 -10.48 24.48 17.98
C LEU A 78 -9.97 24.14 16.58
N ALA A 79 -8.94 24.85 16.10
CA ALA A 79 -8.32 24.58 14.80
C ALA A 79 -7.78 23.13 14.73
N VAL A 80 -7.05 22.68 15.75
CA VAL A 80 -6.50 21.32 15.82
C VAL A 80 -7.61 20.28 15.95
N PHE A 81 -8.62 20.52 16.80
CA PHE A 81 -9.71 19.57 17.06
C PHE A 81 -10.56 19.28 15.81
N PHE A 82 -11.03 20.32 15.11
CA PHE A 82 -11.85 20.12 13.91
C PHE A 82 -11.02 19.59 12.73
N THR A 83 -9.74 19.99 12.63
CA THR A 83 -8.80 19.38 11.67
C THR A 83 -8.62 17.89 11.95
N PHE A 84 -8.51 17.49 13.23
CA PHE A 84 -8.44 16.08 13.62
C PHE A 84 -9.71 15.32 13.22
N GLY A 85 -10.90 15.87 13.46
CA GLY A 85 -12.15 15.25 13.03
C GLY A 85 -12.19 15.02 11.51
N ALA A 86 -11.78 16.01 10.72
CA ALA A 86 -11.76 15.91 9.26
C ALA A 86 -10.76 14.86 8.75
N LEU A 87 -9.53 14.82 9.28
CA LEU A 87 -8.46 13.97 8.77
C LEU A 87 -8.53 12.53 9.33
N SER A 88 -8.95 12.36 10.59
CA SER A 88 -9.02 11.05 11.26
C SER A 88 -10.10 10.13 10.66
N THR A 89 -11.25 10.68 10.25
CA THR A 89 -12.37 9.89 9.71
C THR A 89 -11.97 9.05 8.50
N HIS A 90 -11.13 9.58 7.60
CA HIS A 90 -10.65 8.83 6.43
C HIS A 90 -9.67 7.71 6.82
N LEU A 91 -8.81 7.96 7.81
CA LEU A 91 -7.78 7.01 8.26
C LEU A 91 -8.38 5.84 9.03
N VAL A 92 -9.29 6.12 9.95
CA VAL A 92 -9.97 5.11 10.77
C VAL A 92 -10.82 4.20 9.90
N GLN A 93 -11.58 4.75 8.94
CA GLN A 93 -12.36 3.95 7.99
C GLN A 93 -11.48 3.01 7.15
N LYS A 94 -10.32 3.49 6.68
CA LYS A 94 -9.38 2.66 5.90
C LYS A 94 -8.77 1.54 6.76
N TYR A 95 -8.44 1.83 8.02
CA TYR A 95 -7.94 0.83 8.96
C TYR A 95 -9.00 -0.25 9.26
N GLN A 96 -10.24 0.14 9.53
CA GLN A 96 -11.35 -0.80 9.75
C GLN A 96 -11.58 -1.71 8.53
N ARG A 97 -11.59 -1.17 7.31
CA ARG A 97 -11.71 -2.00 6.09
C ARG A 97 -10.57 -3.00 5.96
N ARG A 98 -9.33 -2.62 6.27
CA ARG A 98 -8.18 -3.53 6.26
C ARG A 98 -8.32 -4.65 7.29
N LEU A 99 -8.84 -4.36 8.48
CA LEU A 99 -9.08 -5.38 9.49
C LEU A 99 -10.15 -6.39 9.06
N VAL A 100 -11.26 -5.91 8.49
CA VAL A 100 -12.32 -6.78 7.95
C VAL A 100 -11.79 -7.65 6.82
N GLN A 101 -11.02 -7.09 5.88
CA GLN A 101 -10.41 -7.87 4.80
C GLN A 101 -9.43 -8.91 5.34
N LYS A 102 -8.57 -8.55 6.30
CA LYS A 102 -7.62 -9.50 6.89
C LYS A 102 -8.33 -10.62 7.64
N HIS A 103 -9.46 -10.33 8.29
CA HIS A 103 -10.28 -11.35 8.93
C HIS A 103 -10.90 -12.28 7.88
N PHE A 104 -11.40 -11.74 6.77
CA PHE A 104 -11.96 -12.50 5.66
C PHE A 104 -10.92 -13.34 4.89
N ASP A 105 -9.67 -12.86 4.75
CA ASP A 105 -8.59 -13.62 4.12
C ASP A 105 -8.07 -14.76 5.03
N VAL A 106 -8.15 -14.58 6.36
CA VAL A 106 -7.79 -15.61 7.35
C VAL A 106 -8.92 -16.63 7.53
N GLU A 107 -10.17 -16.22 7.39
CA GLU A 107 -11.38 -17.07 7.48
C GLU A 107 -11.96 -17.44 6.10
N GLY A 108 -11.19 -17.23 5.02
CA GLY A 108 -11.61 -17.58 3.67
C GLY A 108 -12.00 -19.06 3.58
N PRO A 109 -12.97 -19.42 2.73
CA PRO A 109 -13.60 -20.73 2.76
C PRO A 109 -12.55 -21.84 2.59
N VAL A 110 -12.47 -22.73 3.58
CA VAL A 110 -11.63 -23.95 3.61
C VAL A 110 -12.19 -25.01 2.62
N THR A 111 -12.74 -24.59 1.48
CA THR A 111 -13.38 -25.48 0.51
C THR A 111 -12.83 -25.22 -0.88
N ALA A 112 -11.57 -25.62 -1.08
CA ALA A 112 -11.01 -26.06 -2.37
C ALA A 112 -9.53 -26.39 -2.17
N VAL A 113 -9.23 -27.42 -1.38
CA VAL A 113 -8.02 -28.21 -1.62
C VAL A 113 -8.48 -29.37 -2.48
N ASP A 114 -8.05 -29.37 -3.74
CA ASP A 114 -8.29 -30.46 -4.69
C ASP A 114 -7.79 -31.78 -4.08
N HIS A 115 -8.74 -32.62 -3.67
CA HIS A 115 -8.48 -34.02 -3.34
C HIS A 115 -8.34 -34.81 -4.65
N HIS A 116 -7.15 -34.76 -5.24
CA HIS A 116 -6.71 -35.77 -6.22
C HIS A 116 -5.40 -36.41 -5.74
N LEU A 117 -5.51 -37.23 -4.69
CA LEU A 117 -4.58 -38.34 -4.43
C LEU A 117 -5.34 -39.42 -3.65
N GLY A 118 -5.22 -40.65 -4.13
CA GLY A 118 -6.07 -41.80 -3.84
C GLY A 118 -5.94 -42.40 -2.43
N PRO A 119 -6.70 -43.49 -2.17
CA PRO A 119 -6.85 -44.09 -0.86
C PRO A 119 -5.68 -45.04 -0.57
N GLU A 120 -5.21 -45.08 0.67
CA GLU A 120 -4.69 -46.28 1.38
C GLU A 120 -4.09 -45.87 2.73
N LEU A 121 -4.24 -46.76 3.72
CA LEU A 121 -3.54 -46.84 5.02
C LEU A 121 -3.98 -45.90 6.17
N GLY A 122 -5.10 -46.30 6.79
CA GLY A 122 -5.10 -46.95 8.10
C GLY A 122 -4.37 -46.33 9.31
N ARG A 123 -5.18 -46.10 10.36
CA ARG A 123 -4.89 -46.31 11.80
C ARG A 123 -4.20 -45.16 12.56
N ARG A 124 -4.99 -44.40 13.33
CA ARG A 124 -5.01 -44.44 14.82
C ARG A 124 -6.01 -43.43 15.40
N GLU A 125 -6.88 -43.95 16.28
CA GLU A 125 -7.70 -43.20 17.24
C GLU A 125 -6.84 -42.44 18.27
N SER A 126 -7.47 -41.42 18.87
CA SER A 126 -7.18 -40.68 20.13
C SER A 126 -7.03 -39.18 19.86
N LEU A 127 -7.61 -38.24 20.60
CA LEU A 127 -8.57 -38.20 21.70
C LEU A 127 -8.98 -36.70 21.80
N GLU A 128 -10.18 -36.40 22.29
CA GLU A 128 -10.62 -35.10 22.83
C GLU A 128 -11.24 -34.02 21.88
N ARG A 129 -12.58 -34.00 21.88
CA ARG A 129 -13.43 -32.79 21.99
C ARG A 129 -14.10 -32.83 23.39
N PRO A 130 -14.77 -31.79 23.95
CA PRO A 130 -15.30 -30.57 23.30
C PRO A 130 -15.21 -29.25 24.13
N LEU A 131 -15.39 -28.08 23.49
CA LEU A 131 -16.01 -26.86 24.08
C LEU A 131 -16.19 -25.79 22.98
N ARG A 132 -17.14 -25.99 22.06
CA ARG A 132 -17.61 -24.96 21.11
C ARG A 132 -19.11 -25.14 20.85
N SER A 133 -19.93 -24.75 21.83
CA SER A 133 -21.40 -24.73 21.65
C SER A 133 -22.11 -23.55 22.32
N SER A 134 -21.41 -22.51 22.78
CA SER A 134 -22.06 -21.42 23.54
C SER A 134 -21.89 -20.00 22.97
N LEU A 135 -21.27 -19.82 21.79
CA LEU A 135 -21.02 -18.47 21.22
C LEU A 135 -21.69 -18.20 19.86
N GLU A 136 -22.27 -19.21 19.22
CA GLU A 136 -22.95 -19.09 17.91
C GLU A 136 -24.44 -18.69 18.01
N LEU A 137 -25.01 -18.61 19.22
CA LEU A 137 -26.44 -18.31 19.43
C LEU A 137 -26.75 -16.83 19.68
N SER A 138 -25.76 -15.93 19.66
CA SER A 138 -25.94 -14.50 19.94
C SER A 138 -26.10 -13.62 18.68
N TRP A 139 -25.55 -14.04 17.53
CA TRP A 139 -25.38 -13.13 16.38
C TRP A 139 -26.40 -13.24 15.25
N SER A 140 -27.38 -14.15 15.32
CA SER A 140 -28.42 -14.29 14.28
C SER A 140 -29.73 -13.55 14.57
N ARG A 141 -29.86 -12.88 15.73
CA ARG A 141 -31.14 -12.28 16.17
C ARG A 141 -31.38 -10.81 15.80
N THR A 142 -30.47 -10.17 15.06
CA THR A 142 -30.57 -8.71 14.79
C THR A 142 -30.75 -8.36 13.31
N ARG A 143 -31.00 -9.33 12.41
CA ARG A 143 -31.14 -9.07 10.97
C ARG A 143 -32.36 -9.69 10.28
N THR A 144 -33.41 -10.00 11.05
CA THR A 144 -34.72 -10.45 10.52
C THR A 144 -35.83 -9.62 11.11
N ASN A 145 -35.90 -8.34 10.71
CA ASN A 145 -37.08 -7.49 10.84
C ASN A 145 -37.02 -6.36 9.80
N LEU A 146 -36.92 -6.73 8.51
CA LEU A 146 -37.29 -5.83 7.41
C LEU A 146 -37.45 -6.60 6.08
N ALA A 147 -38.31 -7.62 6.09
CA ALA A 147 -38.86 -8.18 4.85
C ALA A 147 -40.25 -8.76 5.14
N ALA A 148 -41.29 -7.93 5.00
CA ALA A 148 -42.65 -8.37 4.75
C ALA A 148 -43.50 -7.18 4.27
N PHE A 149 -43.66 -7.02 2.96
CA PHE A 149 -44.96 -6.69 2.37
C PHE A 149 -44.98 -6.99 0.86
N THR A 150 -46.07 -7.65 0.44
CA THR A 150 -46.61 -7.93 -0.94
C THR A 150 -45.83 -8.91 -1.81
N THR A 151 -46.19 -10.20 -1.90
CA THR A 151 -47.36 -10.89 -2.56
C THR A 151 -47.10 -11.26 -4.03
N ASP A 152 -46.72 -12.52 -4.21
CA ASP A 152 -47.37 -13.59 -5.01
C ASP A 152 -48.05 -13.27 -6.35
N ASN A 153 -47.65 -14.02 -7.41
CA ASN A 153 -48.55 -14.80 -8.27
C ASN A 153 -47.80 -15.52 -9.41
N GLY A 154 -47.67 -16.85 -9.29
CA GLY A 154 -48.16 -17.87 -10.24
C GLY A 154 -47.53 -18.09 -11.65
N PRO A 155 -47.72 -19.30 -12.25
CA PRO A 155 -46.77 -19.95 -13.17
C PRO A 155 -47.34 -20.34 -14.56
N SER A 156 -46.47 -20.72 -15.51
CA SER A 156 -46.71 -21.44 -16.81
C SER A 156 -45.46 -21.20 -17.71
N GLU A 157 -45.04 -21.99 -18.70
CA GLU A 157 -45.52 -23.18 -19.42
C GLU A 157 -44.35 -23.72 -20.28
N TRP A 158 -44.30 -25.05 -20.43
CA TRP A 158 -44.12 -25.84 -21.67
C TRP A 158 -43.08 -25.54 -22.78
N THR A 159 -42.33 -26.61 -23.09
CA THR A 159 -42.00 -27.26 -24.40
C THR A 159 -40.87 -26.86 -25.35
N GLY A 160 -40.32 -27.93 -25.97
CA GLY A 160 -39.59 -27.96 -27.25
C GLY A 160 -38.16 -28.47 -27.11
N ASP A 161 -37.84 -29.77 -27.05
CA ASP A 161 -37.92 -30.85 -28.07
C ASP A 161 -36.99 -30.70 -29.29
N GLY A 162 -36.24 -31.78 -29.58
CA GLY A 162 -35.47 -32.06 -30.81
C GLY A 162 -34.08 -31.40 -30.90
N ASP A 163 -32.99 -32.04 -31.36
CA ASP A 163 -32.86 -33.29 -32.08
C ASP A 163 -31.40 -33.79 -32.06
N ILE A 164 -31.30 -35.08 -32.33
CA ILE A 164 -30.15 -35.99 -32.41
C ILE A 164 -29.38 -35.75 -33.73
N HIS A 165 -28.04 -35.85 -33.69
CA HIS A 165 -27.31 -36.64 -34.71
C HIS A 165 -25.88 -37.01 -34.31
N ASP A 166 -25.64 -38.32 -34.42
CA ASP A 166 -24.39 -39.07 -34.35
C ASP A 166 -23.34 -38.70 -35.41
N GLY A 167 -22.09 -39.11 -35.17
CA GLY A 167 -21.19 -39.48 -36.27
C GLY A 167 -19.70 -39.20 -36.07
N THR A 168 -19.05 -40.04 -35.25
CA THR A 168 -17.86 -40.83 -35.60
C THR A 168 -16.83 -40.25 -36.59
N THR A 169 -15.56 -40.17 -36.16
CA THR A 169 -14.44 -40.90 -36.80
C THR A 169 -13.15 -40.81 -35.98
N SER A 170 -12.55 -41.97 -35.82
CA SER A 170 -11.27 -42.31 -35.19
C SER A 170 -10.09 -42.17 -36.15
N THR A 171 -8.92 -41.79 -35.63
CA THR A 171 -7.56 -42.25 -35.99
C THR A 171 -6.60 -41.44 -35.11
N GLY A 172 -5.63 -41.95 -34.36
CA GLY A 172 -4.94 -43.22 -34.36
C GLY A 172 -3.42 -42.94 -34.31
N ALA A 173 -2.77 -43.41 -33.24
CA ALA A 173 -1.32 -43.72 -33.11
C ALA A 173 -0.33 -42.52 -33.17
N SER A 174 0.84 -42.49 -32.52
CA SER A 174 1.51 -43.30 -31.49
C SER A 174 2.87 -42.62 -31.19
N ASP A 175 3.37 -42.87 -29.98
CA ASP A 175 4.78 -43.02 -29.58
C ASP A 175 5.78 -41.86 -29.33
N GLU A 176 6.59 -42.18 -28.31
CA GLU A 176 7.94 -41.75 -27.89
C GLU A 176 8.13 -40.38 -27.23
N LEU A 177 8.39 -40.28 -25.92
CA LEU A 177 9.50 -40.76 -25.06
C LEU A 177 10.79 -39.92 -25.19
N GLU A 178 11.34 -39.59 -24.01
CA GLU A 178 12.68 -39.04 -23.70
C GLU A 178 12.87 -37.53 -23.49
N ARG A 179 13.15 -37.21 -22.21
CA ARG A 179 14.03 -36.11 -21.73
C ARG A 179 15.47 -36.67 -21.63
N PRO A 180 16.45 -35.96 -21.03
CA PRO A 180 16.87 -34.55 -21.04
C PRO A 180 18.37 -34.45 -21.43
N LEU A 181 19.00 -33.26 -21.42
CA LEU A 181 20.37 -33.09 -20.88
C LEU A 181 20.77 -31.63 -20.67
N LEU A 182 21.40 -31.42 -19.52
CA LEU A 182 22.16 -30.26 -19.07
C LEU A 182 23.48 -30.16 -19.87
N ASP A 183 24.02 -28.96 -20.07
CA ASP A 183 25.17 -28.52 -19.27
C ASP A 183 25.83 -27.21 -19.75
N SER A 184 26.43 -26.58 -18.74
CA SER A 184 27.74 -25.91 -18.77
C SER A 184 27.87 -24.39 -18.84
N ILE A 185 28.48 -23.96 -17.74
CA ILE A 185 29.09 -22.71 -17.33
C ILE A 185 30.48 -22.59 -17.96
N HIS A 186 30.85 -21.39 -18.40
CA HIS A 186 32.21 -20.82 -18.38
C HIS A 186 32.07 -19.36 -18.92
N SER A 187 32.79 -18.30 -18.57
CA SER A 187 33.59 -17.83 -17.43
C SER A 187 34.32 -16.57 -17.92
N TYR A 188 34.56 -15.59 -17.04
CA TYR A 188 35.54 -14.49 -17.11
C TYR A 188 35.30 -13.26 -18.01
N GLY A 189 35.57 -12.09 -17.40
CA GLY A 189 36.48 -11.12 -18.00
C GLY A 189 36.00 -9.68 -18.08
N LEU A 190 36.40 -8.85 -17.11
CA LEU A 190 36.41 -7.38 -17.22
C LEU A 190 37.20 -6.93 -18.45
N HIS A 191 36.75 -5.88 -19.15
CA HIS A 191 37.56 -4.68 -19.42
C HIS A 191 36.74 -3.50 -19.98
N SER A 192 37.30 -2.34 -19.72
CA SER A 192 36.80 -0.98 -19.86
C SER A 192 37.03 -0.37 -21.25
N ASN A 193 36.31 0.73 -21.51
CA ASN A 193 36.60 1.87 -22.38
C ASN A 193 36.06 1.90 -23.83
N ASN A 194 35.16 2.88 -24.03
CA ASN A 194 35.11 3.92 -25.07
C ASN A 194 35.98 3.74 -26.33
N ILE A 195 35.37 3.91 -27.52
CA ILE A 195 35.62 5.02 -28.45
C ILE A 195 34.69 4.92 -29.68
N SER A 196 34.00 6.03 -29.92
CA SER A 196 33.59 6.70 -31.17
C SER A 196 33.41 5.96 -32.51
N SER A 197 32.25 6.28 -33.10
CA SER A 197 31.96 6.56 -34.52
C SER A 197 32.09 5.43 -35.54
N THR A 198 31.00 5.17 -36.28
CA THR A 198 30.84 5.61 -37.69
C THR A 198 29.58 5.01 -38.32
N ALA A 199 29.06 5.75 -39.31
CA ALA A 199 28.30 5.30 -40.47
C ALA A 199 26.81 4.90 -40.33
N VAL A 200 25.98 5.82 -40.80
CA VAL A 200 24.70 5.56 -41.50
C VAL A 200 25.03 4.93 -42.88
N PRO A 201 24.16 4.06 -43.44
CA PRO A 201 23.32 4.55 -44.54
C PRO A 201 21.85 4.10 -44.46
N GLN A 202 21.00 4.99 -44.98
CA GLN A 202 19.59 4.78 -45.31
C GLN A 202 19.42 3.79 -46.48
N SER A 203 18.30 3.06 -46.50
CA SER A 203 17.57 2.75 -47.75
C SER A 203 16.12 2.31 -47.49
N ARG A 204 15.18 3.15 -47.96
CA ARG A 204 13.90 2.90 -48.69
C ARG A 204 13.17 1.55 -48.45
N SER A 205 11.97 1.52 -47.87
CA SER A 205 10.62 1.93 -48.36
C SER A 205 9.95 0.95 -49.34
N LEU A 206 8.62 0.78 -49.15
CA LEU A 206 7.59 0.20 -50.07
C LEU A 206 7.32 -1.30 -49.85
N LEU A 207 6.10 -1.88 -49.81
CA LEU A 207 4.71 -1.56 -50.21
C LEU A 207 3.78 -2.53 -49.41
N HIS A 208 2.66 -2.08 -48.83
CA HIS A 208 1.28 -2.15 -49.38
C HIS A 208 0.64 -3.56 -49.40
N ASN A 209 -0.40 -3.77 -48.58
CA ASN A 209 -1.71 -4.36 -48.96
C ASN A 209 -2.61 -4.56 -47.71
N THR A 210 -3.69 -3.79 -47.64
CA THR A 210 -5.01 -4.16 -47.05
C THR A 210 -5.73 -5.10 -48.05
N PRO A 211 -6.90 -5.78 -47.79
CA PRO A 211 -8.04 -5.30 -46.99
C PRO A 211 -9.07 -6.36 -46.40
N HIS A 212 -10.18 -5.85 -45.84
CA HIS A 212 -11.54 -6.44 -45.64
C HIS A 212 -11.71 -7.72 -44.74
N GLU A 213 -12.76 -7.97 -43.93
CA GLU A 213 -13.89 -7.22 -43.34
C GLU A 213 -14.70 -8.20 -42.42
N THR A 214 -15.50 -7.67 -41.50
CA THR A 214 -16.70 -8.28 -40.82
C THR A 214 -16.58 -9.27 -39.63
N GLY A 215 -17.37 -9.01 -38.56
CA GLY A 215 -18.00 -10.08 -37.74
C GLY A 215 -17.79 -10.11 -36.21
N THR A 216 -18.53 -9.27 -35.46
CA THR A 216 -19.22 -9.59 -34.17
C THR A 216 -18.58 -10.50 -33.09
N MET A 217 -18.24 -9.94 -31.91
CA MET A 217 -18.79 -10.30 -30.57
C MET A 217 -17.89 -9.85 -29.39
N ARG A 218 -18.58 -9.50 -28.28
CA ARG A 218 -18.14 -9.54 -26.87
C ARG A 218 -17.23 -8.42 -26.33
N THR A 219 -17.91 -7.39 -25.84
CA THR A 219 -17.79 -6.80 -24.49
C THR A 219 -16.68 -7.40 -23.58
N SER A 220 -15.77 -6.53 -23.12
CA SER A 220 -14.91 -6.65 -21.91
C SER A 220 -13.40 -6.33 -22.09
N ARG A 221 -12.98 -5.56 -23.10
CA ARG A 221 -11.56 -5.15 -23.20
C ARG A 221 -11.27 -3.72 -23.67
N GLN A 222 -12.22 -2.80 -23.52
CA GLN A 222 -12.05 -1.39 -23.92
C GLN A 222 -11.58 -0.50 -22.76
N ARG A 223 -10.55 -0.94 -22.02
CA ARG A 223 -9.98 -0.20 -20.87
C ARG A 223 -8.47 0.06 -20.96
N LYS A 224 -7.84 -0.13 -22.14
CA LYS A 224 -6.38 -0.02 -22.24
C LYS A 224 -5.77 0.83 -23.35
N ASN A 225 -6.51 1.35 -24.34
CA ASN A 225 -5.87 2.12 -25.42
C ASN A 225 -6.47 3.53 -25.59
N ILE A 226 -6.22 4.41 -24.61
CA ILE A 226 -6.22 5.87 -24.81
C ILE A 226 -4.83 6.39 -24.40
N ILE A 227 -3.78 5.84 -25.01
CA ILE A 227 -2.43 6.43 -25.00
C ILE A 227 -1.83 6.19 -26.38
N SER A 228 -2.40 6.84 -27.40
CA SER A 228 -1.72 7.04 -28.67
C SER A 228 -2.46 8.13 -29.44
N ALA A 229 -2.18 9.38 -29.11
CA ALA A 229 -2.10 10.49 -30.05
C ALA A 229 -1.81 11.81 -29.31
N CYS A 230 -0.79 12.51 -29.79
CA CYS A 230 -0.45 13.91 -29.55
C CYS A 230 0.33 14.26 -28.27
N SER A 231 1.64 14.45 -28.46
CA SER A 231 2.47 15.31 -27.62
C SER A 231 1.88 16.73 -27.54
N ALA A 232 1.27 17.06 -26.42
CA ALA A 232 1.12 18.41 -25.91
C ALA A 232 1.32 18.34 -24.37
N PRO A 233 2.51 18.68 -23.83
CA PRO A 233 2.83 18.36 -22.44
C PRO A 233 2.19 19.31 -21.39
N THR A 234 1.47 20.36 -21.79
CA THR A 234 1.02 21.41 -20.87
C THR A 234 -0.50 21.49 -20.68
N LEU A 235 -1.32 21.05 -21.65
CA LEU A 235 -2.77 21.20 -21.58
C LEU A 235 -3.45 20.10 -20.74
N ASN A 236 -2.74 19.01 -20.47
CA ASN A 236 -3.31 17.81 -19.83
C ASN A 236 -3.30 17.84 -18.29
N THR A 237 -2.49 18.67 -17.61
CA THR A 237 -2.46 18.68 -16.14
C THR A 237 -3.72 19.30 -15.53
N LEU A 238 -4.24 20.37 -16.14
CA LEU A 238 -5.48 21.02 -15.70
C LEU A 238 -6.70 20.12 -15.93
N LEU A 239 -6.79 19.47 -17.09
CA LEU A 239 -7.87 18.52 -17.38
C LEU A 239 -7.81 17.28 -16.48
N ILE A 240 -6.61 16.75 -16.19
CA ILE A 240 -6.44 15.66 -15.22
C ILE A 240 -6.91 16.10 -13.84
N THR A 241 -6.51 17.30 -13.39
CA THR A 241 -6.90 17.82 -12.07
C THR A 241 -8.40 18.08 -12.01
N ALA A 242 -9.00 18.69 -13.04
CA ALA A 242 -10.43 18.91 -13.15
C ALA A 242 -11.21 17.59 -13.14
N ASN A 243 -10.73 16.57 -13.86
CA ASN A 243 -11.35 15.25 -13.86
C ASN A 243 -11.27 14.57 -12.47
N VAL A 244 -10.16 14.73 -11.74
CA VAL A 244 -10.05 14.25 -10.35
C VAL A 244 -11.03 14.97 -9.43
N LEU A 245 -11.19 16.29 -9.59
CA LEU A 245 -12.13 17.08 -8.81
C LEU A 245 -13.58 16.70 -9.08
N LEU A 246 -13.96 16.55 -10.35
CA LEU A 246 -15.32 16.18 -10.76
C LEU A 246 -15.68 14.77 -10.30
N ASN A 247 -14.80 13.78 -10.51
CA ASN A 247 -15.03 12.41 -10.05
C ASN A 247 -14.95 12.27 -8.52
N GLY A 248 -14.22 13.16 -7.85
CA GLY A 248 -14.07 13.19 -6.41
C GLY A 248 -15.23 13.87 -5.67
N LEU A 249 -16.14 14.55 -6.38
CA LEU A 249 -17.25 15.31 -5.80
C LEU A 249 -18.37 14.37 -5.33
N THR A 250 -18.10 13.64 -4.26
CA THR A 250 -19.08 12.78 -3.58
C THR A 250 -19.71 13.52 -2.40
N PHE A 251 -20.96 13.19 -2.07
CA PHE A 251 -21.65 13.77 -0.90
C PHE A 251 -20.84 13.63 0.39
N ALA A 252 -20.19 12.48 0.59
CA ALA A 252 -19.33 12.23 1.74
C ALA A 252 -18.11 13.18 1.80
N ASN A 253 -17.49 13.50 0.66
CA ASN A 253 -16.36 14.43 0.60
C ASN A 253 -16.81 15.88 0.83
N VAL A 254 -17.99 16.24 0.36
CA VAL A 254 -18.60 17.55 0.60
C VAL A 254 -18.88 17.78 2.09
N VAL A 255 -19.46 16.79 2.78
CA VAL A 255 -19.71 16.84 4.23
C VAL A 255 -18.41 16.91 5.02
N LYS A 256 -17.39 16.13 4.65
CA LYS A 256 -16.06 16.21 5.29
C LYS A 256 -15.42 17.58 5.09
N GLY A 257 -15.52 18.13 3.88
CA GLY A 257 -15.05 19.48 3.57
C GLY A 257 -15.77 20.54 4.41
N PHE A 258 -17.07 20.38 4.65
CA PHE A 258 -17.84 21.28 5.53
C PHE A 258 -17.33 21.23 6.98
N VAL A 259 -17.15 20.03 7.54
CA VAL A 259 -16.61 19.84 8.91
C VAL A 259 -15.21 20.47 9.03
N TRP A 260 -14.37 20.31 8.01
CA TRP A 260 -13.04 20.92 8.02
C TRP A 260 -13.09 22.44 7.88
N SER A 261 -14.02 22.97 7.08
CA SER A 261 -14.21 24.41 6.90
C SER A 261 -14.60 25.12 8.20
N ILE A 262 -15.38 24.46 9.06
CA ILE A 262 -15.69 24.99 10.40
C ILE A 262 -14.41 25.25 11.19
N ALA A 263 -13.36 24.44 11.01
CA ALA A 263 -12.06 24.68 11.65
C ALA A 263 -11.47 26.03 11.22
N LEU A 264 -11.43 26.31 9.91
CA LEU A 264 -10.81 27.51 9.36
C LEU A 264 -11.62 28.78 9.71
N THR A 265 -12.94 28.74 9.54
CA THR A 265 -13.80 29.91 9.82
C THR A 265 -13.87 30.22 11.32
N ASN A 266 -14.09 29.21 12.18
CA ASN A 266 -14.12 29.45 13.62
C ASN A 266 -12.76 29.90 14.13
N MET A 267 -11.66 29.28 13.66
CA MET A 267 -10.31 29.71 14.04
C MET A 267 -10.09 31.18 13.66
N HIS A 268 -10.44 31.57 12.44
CA HIS A 268 -10.24 32.94 11.97
C HIS A 268 -11.06 33.95 12.78
N PHE A 269 -12.38 33.78 12.88
CA PHE A 269 -13.23 34.78 13.55
C PHE A 269 -13.06 34.77 15.08
N MET A 270 -12.77 33.62 15.70
CA MET A 270 -12.38 33.58 17.10
C MET A 270 -11.03 34.26 17.33
N GLY A 271 -10.08 34.11 16.40
CA GLY A 271 -8.80 34.80 16.43
C GLY A 271 -8.94 36.33 16.31
N VAL A 272 -9.81 36.81 15.41
CA VAL A 272 -10.15 38.24 15.33
C VAL A 272 -10.79 38.73 16.63
N LYS A 273 -11.72 37.95 17.21
CA LYS A 273 -12.37 38.26 18.49
C LYS A 273 -11.40 38.21 19.68
N ALA A 274 -10.26 37.55 19.55
CA ALA A 274 -9.22 37.51 20.59
C ALA A 274 -8.45 38.84 20.68
N MET A 275 -8.56 39.71 19.67
CA MET A 275 -7.96 41.04 19.70
C MET A 275 -8.75 41.95 20.63
N ASP A 276 -8.04 42.50 21.60
CA ASP A 276 -8.57 43.46 22.56
C ASP A 276 -8.23 44.87 22.08
N ILE A 277 -9.25 45.58 21.59
CA ILE A 277 -9.12 46.93 21.06
C ILE A 277 -9.61 47.89 22.14
N PRO A 278 -8.72 48.72 22.73
CA PRO A 278 -9.12 49.63 23.79
C PRO A 278 -10.14 50.65 23.26
N GLY A 279 -11.24 50.83 24.01
CA GLY A 279 -12.32 51.74 23.63
C GLY A 279 -13.01 51.39 22.30
N GLY A 280 -12.88 50.15 21.82
CA GLY A 280 -13.26 49.77 20.46
C GLY A 280 -14.04 48.46 20.39
N PHE A 281 -14.52 48.16 19.18
CA PHE A 281 -15.16 46.87 18.88
C PHE A 281 -14.93 46.47 17.42
N VAL A 282 -15.06 45.16 17.16
CA VAL A 282 -15.02 44.60 15.81
C VAL A 282 -16.45 44.42 15.32
N SER A 283 -16.76 45.02 14.17
CA SER A 283 -18.00 44.78 13.44
C SER A 283 -17.77 43.76 12.32
N LEU A 284 -18.71 42.83 12.17
CA LEU A 284 -18.69 41.78 11.14
C LEU A 284 -19.86 41.98 10.19
N ASP A 285 -19.59 42.13 8.90
CA ASP A 285 -20.63 42.16 7.87
C ASP A 285 -21.10 40.72 7.56
N PRO A 286 -22.36 40.34 7.89
CA PRO A 286 -22.83 38.97 7.74
C PRO A 286 -22.71 38.42 6.32
N LEU A 287 -22.90 39.27 5.30
CA LEU A 287 -22.82 38.83 3.90
C LEU A 287 -21.38 38.47 3.51
N ARG A 288 -20.41 39.29 3.91
CA ARG A 288 -18.98 39.03 3.65
C ARG A 288 -18.48 37.83 4.45
N VAL A 289 -18.96 37.66 5.69
CA VAL A 289 -18.68 36.47 6.51
C VAL A 289 -19.20 35.21 5.83
N MET A 290 -20.43 35.23 5.29
CA MET A 290 -20.96 34.09 4.54
C MET A 290 -20.14 33.79 3.28
N LEU A 291 -19.72 34.80 2.52
CA LEU A 291 -18.85 34.61 1.35
C LEU A 291 -17.50 34.00 1.74
N CYS A 292 -16.88 34.48 2.82
CA CYS A 292 -15.65 33.90 3.37
C CYS A 292 -15.85 32.43 3.77
N ALA A 293 -16.98 32.11 4.41
CA ALA A 293 -17.31 30.73 4.78
C ALA A 293 -17.52 29.82 3.55
N LEU A 294 -18.12 30.33 2.47
CA LEU A 294 -18.26 29.59 1.21
C LEU A 294 -16.91 29.34 0.51
N ILE A 295 -16.01 30.34 0.53
CA ILE A 295 -14.64 30.20 0.02
C ILE A 295 -13.91 29.11 0.81
N SER A 296 -13.96 29.18 2.15
CA SER A 296 -13.39 28.17 3.04
C SER A 296 -13.93 26.78 2.76
N TRP A 297 -15.25 26.64 2.59
CA TRP A 297 -15.87 25.35 2.29
C TRP A 297 -15.39 24.78 0.96
N SER A 298 -15.34 25.61 -0.09
CA SER A 298 -14.86 25.21 -1.41
C SER A 298 -13.41 24.73 -1.37
N VAL A 299 -12.53 25.48 -0.69
CA VAL A 299 -11.12 25.14 -0.49
C VAL A 299 -10.97 23.82 0.28
N CYS A 300 -11.71 23.63 1.36
CA CYS A 300 -11.68 22.41 2.16
C CYS A 300 -12.21 21.20 1.38
N CYS A 301 -13.24 21.36 0.55
CA CYS A 301 -13.72 20.32 -0.35
C CYS A 301 -12.65 19.89 -1.36
N VAL A 302 -11.98 20.85 -2.01
CA VAL A 302 -10.85 20.58 -2.91
C VAL A 302 -9.74 19.84 -2.17
N GLY A 303 -9.39 20.29 -0.96
CA GLY A 303 -8.37 19.64 -0.14
C GLY A 303 -8.71 18.19 0.21
N VAL A 304 -9.95 17.90 0.63
CA VAL A 304 -10.39 16.52 0.92
C VAL A 304 -10.31 15.63 -0.33
N ILE A 305 -10.68 16.15 -1.50
CA ILE A 305 -10.61 15.40 -2.75
C ILE A 305 -9.15 15.10 -3.14
N LEU A 306 -8.28 16.12 -3.10
CA LEU A 306 -6.85 15.96 -3.40
C LEU A 306 -6.18 14.98 -2.44
N MET A 307 -6.67 14.90 -1.19
CA MET A 307 -6.15 14.00 -0.18
C MET A 307 -6.22 12.51 -0.57
N ALA A 308 -7.16 12.12 -1.42
CA ALA A 308 -7.30 10.74 -1.90
C ALA A 308 -6.14 10.32 -2.81
N GLY A 309 -5.55 11.26 -3.57
CA GLY A 309 -4.51 10.98 -4.56
C GLY A 309 -3.07 11.00 -4.03
N MET A 310 -2.82 11.52 -2.82
CA MET A 310 -1.45 11.77 -2.31
C MET A 310 -0.64 10.53 -1.92
N GLU A 311 -1.12 9.31 -2.24
CA GLU A 311 -0.72 8.08 -1.56
C GLU A 311 0.74 7.65 -1.74
N VAL A 312 1.49 8.25 -2.69
CA VAL A 312 2.89 7.85 -2.92
C VAL A 312 3.78 8.91 -3.58
N ASN A 313 3.22 9.90 -4.27
CA ASN A 313 4.02 10.82 -5.07
C ASN A 313 4.35 12.11 -4.31
N LEU A 314 5.65 12.36 -4.09
CA LEU A 314 6.14 13.62 -3.51
C LEU A 314 5.60 14.84 -4.27
N LYS A 315 5.49 14.74 -5.61
CA LYS A 315 4.93 15.81 -6.46
C LYS A 315 3.49 16.18 -6.07
N GLN A 316 2.63 15.19 -5.82
CA GLN A 316 1.23 15.43 -5.44
C GLN A 316 1.12 15.97 -4.00
N GLN A 317 2.02 15.56 -3.10
CA GLN A 317 2.09 16.12 -1.75
C GLN A 317 2.42 17.62 -1.78
N VAL A 318 3.41 18.03 -2.59
CA VAL A 318 3.76 19.44 -2.78
C VAL A 318 2.58 20.23 -3.35
N VAL A 319 1.91 19.71 -4.38
CA VAL A 319 0.71 20.35 -4.96
C VAL A 319 -0.37 20.55 -3.91
N PHE A 320 -0.69 19.52 -3.12
CA PHE A 320 -1.67 19.64 -2.04
C PHE A 320 -1.27 20.70 -1.01
N SER A 321 0.00 20.72 -0.58
CA SER A 321 0.46 21.69 0.42
C SER A 321 0.41 23.13 -0.09
N VAL A 322 0.72 23.36 -1.36
CA VAL A 322 0.57 24.68 -1.99
C VAL A 322 -0.91 25.07 -2.03
N VAL A 323 -1.80 24.20 -2.50
CA VAL A 323 -3.25 24.46 -2.54
C VAL A 323 -3.81 24.72 -1.14
N ALA A 324 -3.39 23.95 -0.14
CA ALA A 324 -3.82 24.12 1.23
C ALA A 324 -3.33 25.46 1.81
N ALA A 325 -2.04 25.79 1.68
CA ALA A 325 -1.48 27.05 2.20
C ALA A 325 -2.10 28.28 1.52
N THR A 326 -2.25 28.24 0.19
CA THR A 326 -2.95 29.30 -0.57
C THR A 326 -4.42 29.39 -0.16
N GLY A 327 -5.07 28.26 0.08
CA GLY A 327 -6.46 28.21 0.54
C GLY A 327 -6.66 28.84 1.93
N VAL A 328 -5.81 28.50 2.90
CA VAL A 328 -5.85 29.13 4.24
C VAL A 328 -5.55 30.63 4.12
N ALA A 329 -4.59 31.03 3.28
CA ALA A 329 -4.30 32.44 3.02
C ALA A 329 -5.51 33.18 2.43
N ALA A 330 -6.18 32.58 1.44
CA ALA A 330 -7.39 33.14 0.83
C ALA A 330 -8.46 33.39 1.88
N VAL A 331 -8.73 32.40 2.76
CA VAL A 331 -9.68 32.54 3.87
C VAL A 331 -9.25 33.65 4.84
N HIS A 332 -7.97 33.76 5.16
CA HIS A 332 -7.47 34.82 6.04
C HIS A 332 -7.74 36.21 5.45
N PHE A 333 -7.33 36.47 4.21
CA PHE A 333 -7.52 37.78 3.61
C PHE A 333 -8.99 38.10 3.34
N SER A 334 -9.79 37.13 2.89
CA SER A 334 -11.24 37.33 2.73
C SER A 334 -11.93 37.57 4.06
N GLY A 335 -11.47 36.93 5.14
CA GLY A 335 -11.97 37.13 6.49
C GLY A 335 -11.62 38.52 7.03
N MET A 336 -10.41 39.01 6.81
CA MET A 336 -10.02 40.38 7.17
C MET A 336 -10.88 41.42 6.44
N HIS A 337 -11.22 41.19 5.17
CA HIS A 337 -12.15 42.06 4.41
C HIS A 337 -13.60 42.06 4.93
N ALA A 338 -13.99 41.06 5.73
CA ALA A 338 -15.30 40.98 6.38
C ALA A 338 -15.34 41.68 7.74
N CYS A 339 -14.18 42.05 8.29
CA CYS A 339 -14.03 42.69 9.59
C CYS A 339 -13.86 44.22 9.42
N SER A 340 -14.52 44.98 10.28
CA SER A 340 -14.30 46.43 10.41
C SER A 340 -13.95 46.75 11.85
N PHE A 341 -12.84 47.45 12.05
CA PHE A 341 -12.30 47.77 13.37
C PHE A 341 -12.64 49.22 13.72
N TRP A 342 -13.20 49.44 14.91
CA TRP A 342 -13.54 50.76 15.43
C TRP A 342 -12.82 50.98 16.76
N SER A 343 -12.27 52.18 16.98
CA SER A 343 -11.70 52.62 18.27
C SER A 343 -11.95 54.11 18.47
N THR A 344 -12.20 54.51 19.72
CA THR A 344 -12.35 55.92 20.12
C THR A 344 -11.09 56.52 20.74
N GLU A 345 -10.01 55.75 20.85
CA GLU A 345 -8.74 56.20 21.43
C GLU A 345 -7.95 57.07 20.44
N ALA A 346 -7.14 57.99 20.97
CA ALA A 346 -6.26 58.81 20.15
C ALA A 346 -5.15 57.96 19.50
N PRO A 347 -4.65 58.33 18.30
CA PRO A 347 -3.56 57.62 17.65
C PRO A 347 -2.32 57.58 18.57
N ALA A 348 -1.86 56.38 18.91
CA ALA A 348 -0.69 56.20 19.78
C ALA A 348 0.62 56.35 18.97
N SER A 349 1.67 56.87 19.60
CA SER A 349 3.00 57.01 18.95
C SER A 349 3.75 55.68 18.79
N SER A 350 3.40 54.66 19.57
CA SER A 350 3.87 53.28 19.42
C SER A 350 2.78 52.46 18.75
N THR A 351 2.64 52.66 17.45
CA THR A 351 1.78 51.85 16.58
C THR A 351 2.35 50.44 16.50
N SER A 352 1.49 49.43 16.61
CA SER A 352 1.77 47.98 16.47
C SER A 352 1.86 47.16 17.75
N TYR A 353 1.57 45.86 17.56
CA TYR A 353 1.78 44.80 18.53
C TYR A 353 3.22 44.78 19.06
N PRO A 354 3.45 44.32 20.30
CA PRO A 354 4.79 44.14 20.82
C PRO A 354 5.57 43.17 19.93
N ILE A 355 6.78 43.56 19.53
CA ILE A 355 7.65 42.80 18.60
C ILE A 355 7.98 41.39 19.10
N GLU A 356 7.83 41.13 20.39
CA GLU A 356 8.00 39.83 21.02
C GLU A 356 6.96 38.80 20.55
N LEU A 357 5.73 39.21 20.23
CA LEU A 357 4.65 38.29 19.82
C LEU A 357 4.90 37.62 18.46
N PRO A 358 5.22 38.34 17.37
CA PRO A 358 5.55 37.70 16.09
C PRO A 358 6.71 36.71 16.21
N VAL A 359 7.75 37.06 16.95
CA VAL A 359 8.96 36.24 17.10
C VAL A 359 8.67 34.98 17.90
N THR A 360 7.92 35.09 18.99
CA THR A 360 7.51 33.92 19.80
C THR A 360 6.61 32.97 19.00
N ILE A 361 5.60 33.48 18.30
CA ILE A 361 4.71 32.66 17.46
C ILE A 361 5.51 31.96 16.35
N ALA A 362 6.35 32.70 15.62
CA ALA A 362 7.16 32.13 14.54
C ALA A 362 8.17 31.10 15.06
N SER A 363 8.84 31.35 16.19
CA SER A 363 9.80 30.40 16.78
C SER A 363 9.11 29.13 17.27
N VAL A 364 7.96 29.21 17.94
CA VAL A 364 7.20 28.03 18.36
C VAL A 364 6.70 27.23 17.14
N ALA A 365 6.27 27.91 16.07
CA ALA A 365 5.88 27.26 14.82
C ALA A 365 7.04 26.51 14.15
N LEU A 366 8.20 27.16 14.06
CA LEU A 366 9.42 26.58 13.48
C LEU A 366 9.92 25.40 14.32
N LEU A 367 9.95 25.53 15.65
CA LEU A 367 10.30 24.43 16.56
C LEU A 367 9.35 23.25 16.40
N THR A 368 8.05 23.51 16.28
CA THR A 368 7.03 22.46 16.07
C THR A 368 7.24 21.75 14.73
N CYS A 369 7.54 22.49 13.66
CA CYS A 369 7.85 21.93 12.34
C CYS A 369 9.15 21.10 12.38
N LEU A 370 10.21 21.63 12.99
CA LEU A 370 11.49 20.94 13.13
C LEU A 370 11.35 19.65 13.95
N ALA A 371 10.67 19.70 15.10
CA ALA A 371 10.39 18.52 15.91
C ALA A 371 9.58 17.47 15.13
N SER A 372 8.55 17.91 14.39
CA SER A 372 7.73 17.02 13.54
C SER A 372 8.56 16.33 12.45
N THR A 373 9.41 17.08 11.74
CA THR A 373 10.31 16.52 10.71
C THR A 373 11.40 15.62 11.31
N GLY A 374 11.90 15.95 12.50
CA GLY A 374 12.85 15.12 13.24
C GLY A 374 12.24 13.78 13.63
N LEU A 375 10.99 13.77 14.13
CA LEU A 375 10.25 12.54 14.44
C LEU A 375 9.99 11.69 13.19
N LEU A 376 9.66 12.33 12.06
CA LEU A 376 9.53 11.65 10.77
C LEU A 376 10.85 11.00 10.33
N ALA A 377 11.96 11.75 10.40
CA ALA A 377 13.28 11.25 10.04
C ALA A 377 13.69 10.08 10.93
N HIS A 378 13.51 10.20 12.26
CA HIS A 378 13.78 9.13 13.21
C HIS A 378 12.91 7.90 12.97
N SER A 379 11.62 8.07 12.69
CA SER A 379 10.76 6.93 12.34
C SER A 379 11.21 6.26 11.05
N ALA A 380 11.69 7.03 10.08
CA ALA A 380 12.18 6.50 8.81
C ALA A 380 13.50 5.71 8.99
N THR A 381 14.44 6.21 9.80
CA THR A 381 15.70 5.49 10.11
C THR A 381 15.42 4.19 10.84
N VAL A 382 14.62 4.22 11.91
CA VAL A 382 14.26 3.01 12.67
C VAL A 382 13.57 1.96 11.80
N THR A 383 12.75 2.39 10.84
CA THR A 383 12.08 1.47 9.90
C THR A 383 13.08 0.82 8.93
N ARG A 384 14.07 1.59 8.45
CA ARG A 384 15.13 1.09 7.56
C ARG A 384 16.05 0.10 8.28
N ASP A 385 16.41 0.38 9.52
CA ASP A 385 17.28 -0.50 10.32
C ASP A 385 16.60 -1.85 10.57
N LYS A 386 15.32 -1.83 10.97
CA LYS A 386 14.51 -3.04 11.14
C LYS A 386 14.36 -3.84 9.84
N LEU A 387 14.20 -3.17 8.71
CA LEU A 387 14.10 -3.84 7.42
C LEU A 387 15.41 -4.55 7.07
N THR A 388 16.55 -3.91 7.34
CA THR A 388 17.88 -4.48 7.08
C THR A 388 18.11 -5.74 7.90
N ASP A 389 17.72 -5.75 9.17
CA ASP A 389 17.82 -6.91 10.06
C ASP A 389 16.94 -8.09 9.59
N VAL A 390 15.69 -7.80 9.18
CA VAL A 390 14.79 -8.82 8.60
C VAL A 390 15.37 -9.40 7.31
N LEU A 391 15.94 -8.57 6.43
CA LEU A 391 16.56 -9.03 5.19
C LEU A 391 17.81 -9.88 5.46
N TYR A 392 18.63 -9.49 6.44
CA TYR A 392 19.80 -10.25 6.85
C TYR A 392 19.40 -11.64 7.39
N THR A 393 18.41 -11.68 8.28
CA THR A 393 17.88 -12.93 8.85
C THR A 393 17.32 -13.84 7.77
N ARG A 394 16.52 -13.29 6.82
CA ARG A 394 15.98 -14.07 5.70
C ARG A 394 17.08 -14.63 4.82
N ARG A 395 18.12 -13.86 4.47
CA ARG A 395 19.25 -14.34 3.68
C ARG A 395 20.00 -15.49 4.38
N ARG A 396 20.21 -15.39 5.70
CA ARG A 396 20.87 -16.44 6.48
C ARG A 396 20.05 -17.74 6.50
N LEU A 397 18.73 -17.64 6.66
CA LEU A 397 17.83 -18.79 6.61
C LEU A 397 17.84 -19.45 5.24
N TRP A 398 17.75 -18.67 4.16
CA TRP A 398 17.81 -19.20 2.80
C TRP A 398 19.14 -19.91 2.50
N ALA A 399 20.27 -19.34 2.90
CA ALA A 399 21.58 -19.97 2.73
C ALA A 399 21.67 -21.31 3.47
N ALA A 400 21.14 -21.39 4.69
CA ALA A 400 21.11 -22.63 5.47
C ALA A 400 20.21 -23.70 4.83
N ILE A 401 19.04 -23.31 4.30
CA ILE A 401 18.13 -24.21 3.58
C ILE A 401 18.82 -24.78 2.33
N THR A 402 19.40 -23.91 1.50
CA THR A 402 20.10 -24.35 0.27
C THR A 402 21.28 -25.28 0.59
N GLN A 403 22.04 -25.01 1.65
CA GLN A 403 23.12 -25.91 2.06
C GLN A 403 22.61 -27.28 2.52
N LYS A 404 21.49 -27.30 3.26
CA LYS A 404 20.85 -28.55 3.69
C LYS A 404 20.33 -29.34 2.50
N GLU A 405 19.62 -28.70 1.57
CA GLU A 405 19.11 -29.33 0.34
C GLU A 405 20.25 -29.93 -0.49
N ASN A 406 21.35 -29.19 -0.67
CA ASN A 406 22.53 -29.71 -1.38
C ASN A 406 23.17 -30.91 -0.67
N ALA A 407 23.23 -30.90 0.67
CA ALA A 407 23.76 -32.01 1.43
C ALA A 407 22.84 -33.25 1.35
N GLU A 408 21.53 -33.05 1.41
CA GLU A 408 20.52 -34.11 1.26
C GLU A 408 20.52 -34.69 -0.16
N SER A 409 20.63 -33.86 -1.20
CA SER A 409 20.73 -34.33 -2.58
C SER A 409 22.00 -35.15 -2.83
N ALA A 410 23.14 -34.71 -2.28
CA ALA A 410 24.39 -35.45 -2.36
C ALA A 410 24.33 -36.78 -1.59
N ALA A 411 23.71 -36.79 -0.40
CA ALA A 411 23.51 -38.01 0.38
C ALA A 411 22.56 -38.99 -0.33
N ALA A 412 21.47 -38.49 -0.93
CA ALA A 412 20.53 -39.29 -1.70
C ALA A 412 21.19 -39.89 -2.95
N ALA A 413 21.94 -39.10 -3.71
CA ALA A 413 22.69 -39.58 -4.88
C ALA A 413 23.71 -40.66 -4.49
N LYS A 414 24.42 -40.47 -3.36
CA LYS A 414 25.33 -41.48 -2.82
C LYS A 414 24.59 -42.76 -2.42
N GLY A 415 23.43 -42.64 -1.77
CA GLY A 415 22.59 -43.78 -1.40
C GLY A 415 22.11 -44.56 -2.62
N GLN A 416 21.65 -43.85 -3.65
CA GLN A 416 21.22 -44.44 -4.92
C GLN A 416 22.36 -45.14 -5.66
N PHE A 417 23.55 -44.53 -5.69
CA PHE A 417 24.74 -45.14 -6.28
C PHE A 417 25.12 -46.45 -5.58
N ILE A 418 25.18 -46.45 -4.24
CA ILE A 418 25.52 -47.65 -3.46
C ILE A 418 24.46 -48.75 -3.70
N ALA A 419 23.18 -48.41 -3.67
CA ALA A 419 22.11 -49.37 -3.91
C ALA A 419 22.19 -49.99 -5.32
N SER A 420 22.41 -49.17 -6.36
CA SER A 420 22.59 -49.64 -7.74
C SER A 420 23.81 -50.56 -7.86
N ALA A 421 24.97 -50.11 -7.35
CA ALA A 421 26.20 -50.89 -7.38
C ALA A 421 26.06 -52.24 -6.65
N SER A 422 25.37 -52.27 -5.50
CA SER A 422 25.08 -53.52 -4.79
C SER A 422 24.20 -54.46 -5.60
N HIS A 423 23.17 -53.95 -6.29
CA HIS A 423 22.31 -54.76 -7.16
C HIS A 423 23.09 -55.32 -8.37
N GLU A 424 23.96 -54.52 -8.96
CA GLU A 424 24.79 -54.91 -10.10
C GLU A 424 25.88 -55.92 -9.73
N ILE A 425 26.46 -55.84 -8.52
CA ILE A 425 27.47 -56.80 -8.03
C ILE A 425 26.83 -58.13 -7.59
N ARG A 426 25.61 -58.10 -7.04
CA ARG A 426 24.91 -59.31 -6.58
C ARG A 426 24.66 -60.31 -7.71
N THR A 427 24.33 -59.81 -8.90
CA THR A 427 24.01 -60.65 -10.07
C THR A 427 25.18 -61.54 -10.53
N PRO A 428 26.38 -61.01 -10.84
CA PRO A 428 27.53 -61.82 -11.22
C PRO A 428 28.06 -62.69 -10.07
N LEU A 429 27.97 -62.24 -8.81
CA LEU A 429 28.31 -63.10 -7.65
C LEU A 429 27.41 -64.35 -7.61
N HIS A 430 26.11 -64.20 -7.84
CA HIS A 430 25.18 -65.33 -7.90
C HIS A 430 25.45 -66.25 -9.09
N GLN A 431 25.85 -65.69 -10.24
CA GLN A 431 26.26 -66.48 -11.41
C GLN A 431 27.56 -67.25 -11.14
N LEU A 432 28.57 -66.61 -10.54
CA LEU A 432 29.84 -67.24 -10.15
C LEU A 432 29.63 -68.37 -9.16
N GLN A 433 28.77 -68.17 -8.16
CA GLN A 433 28.40 -69.23 -7.22
C GLN A 433 27.75 -70.41 -7.96
N GLY A 434 26.81 -70.14 -8.88
CA GLY A 434 26.18 -71.18 -9.69
C GLY A 434 27.17 -71.96 -10.57
N TYR A 435 28.09 -71.28 -11.25
CA TYR A 435 29.14 -71.94 -12.05
C TYR A 435 30.11 -72.74 -11.19
N ALA A 436 30.48 -72.24 -10.01
CA ALA A 436 31.34 -72.96 -9.08
C ALA A 436 30.65 -74.22 -8.54
N ASP A 437 29.36 -74.15 -8.23
CA ASP A 437 28.56 -75.30 -7.77
C ASP A 437 28.35 -76.37 -8.86
N LEU A 438 28.30 -75.96 -10.14
CA LEU A 438 28.28 -76.88 -11.29
C LEU A 438 29.65 -77.55 -11.51
N LEU A 439 30.74 -76.77 -11.46
CA LEU A 439 32.10 -77.32 -11.58
C LEU A 439 32.40 -78.31 -10.44
N ALA A 440 31.87 -78.08 -9.24
CA ALA A 440 32.02 -78.97 -8.10
C ALA A 440 31.42 -80.38 -8.33
N GLN A 441 30.53 -80.54 -9.32
CA GLN A 441 29.91 -81.83 -9.69
C GLN A 441 30.70 -82.59 -10.77
N SER A 442 31.77 -82.01 -11.31
CA SER A 442 32.64 -82.64 -12.32
C SER A 442 33.84 -83.36 -11.70
N GLU A 443 34.47 -84.30 -12.44
CA GLU A 443 35.71 -84.97 -11.99
C GLU A 443 36.90 -83.98 -12.06
N LEU A 444 37.27 -83.42 -10.91
CA LEU A 444 38.37 -82.46 -10.75
C LEU A 444 39.57 -83.10 -10.07
N SER A 445 40.78 -82.65 -10.41
CA SER A 445 41.99 -83.02 -9.66
C SER A 445 41.94 -82.46 -8.23
N GLU A 446 42.70 -83.03 -7.29
CA GLU A 446 42.66 -82.54 -5.90
C GLU A 446 43.19 -81.11 -5.73
N GLU A 447 43.99 -80.61 -6.67
CA GLU A 447 44.49 -79.24 -6.65
C GLU A 447 43.41 -78.25 -7.12
N ASP A 448 42.68 -78.61 -8.18
CA ASP A 448 41.54 -77.83 -8.71
C ASP A 448 40.37 -77.78 -7.72
N ARG A 449 40.13 -78.88 -6.98
CA ARG A 449 39.07 -78.94 -5.96
C ARG A 449 39.34 -77.99 -4.78
N ARG A 450 40.60 -77.85 -4.37
CA ARG A 450 41.00 -76.88 -3.34
C ARG A 450 40.84 -75.43 -3.80
N LEU A 451 41.21 -75.13 -5.06
CA LEU A 451 41.02 -73.82 -5.66
C LEU A 451 39.52 -73.46 -5.78
N LEU A 452 38.69 -74.41 -6.23
CA LEU A 452 37.25 -74.22 -6.34
C LEU A 452 36.60 -73.93 -4.97
N HIS A 453 36.98 -74.69 -3.95
CA HIS A 453 36.50 -74.46 -2.58
C HIS A 453 36.90 -73.07 -2.06
N ALA A 454 38.11 -72.59 -2.38
CA ALA A 454 38.54 -71.23 -2.05
C ALA A 454 37.71 -70.16 -2.77
N ILE A 455 37.37 -70.36 -4.05
CA ILE A 455 36.51 -69.46 -4.84
C ILE A 455 35.09 -69.41 -4.24
N GLN A 456 34.49 -70.56 -3.91
CA GLN A 456 33.16 -70.61 -3.28
C GLN A 456 33.13 -69.89 -1.93
N LEU A 457 34.18 -70.05 -1.11
CA LEU A 457 34.27 -69.43 0.21
C LEU A 457 34.41 -67.90 0.11
N ALA A 458 35.22 -67.42 -0.84
CA ALA A 458 35.35 -65.99 -1.14
C ALA A 458 34.04 -65.40 -1.69
N THR A 459 33.36 -66.12 -2.60
CA THR A 459 32.09 -65.70 -3.22
C THR A 459 30.96 -65.62 -2.18
N ARG A 460 30.83 -66.60 -1.28
CA ARG A 460 29.87 -66.56 -0.16
C ARG A 460 30.16 -65.44 0.83
N SER A 461 31.43 -65.17 1.13
CA SER A 461 31.85 -64.06 2.00
C SER A 461 31.40 -62.71 1.43
N LEU A 462 31.64 -62.48 0.15
CA LEU A 462 31.28 -61.24 -0.56
C LEU A 462 29.76 -61.07 -0.77
N ALA A 463 29.00 -62.16 -0.84
CA ALA A 463 27.55 -62.11 -1.03
C ALA A 463 26.76 -61.85 0.27
N MET A 464 27.37 -62.09 1.44
CA MET A 464 26.75 -61.88 2.77
C MET A 464 27.16 -60.56 3.45
N SER A 465 28.07 -59.78 2.86
CA SER A 465 28.42 -58.41 3.25
C SER A 465 27.63 -57.39 2.46
#